data_AF-A0A445EYB8-F1
#
_entry.id   AF-A0A445EYB8-F1
#
_cell.length_a   1.000
_cell.length_b   1.000
_cell.length_c   1.000
_cell.angle_alpha   90.00
_cell.angle_beta   90.00
_cell.angle_gamma   90.00
#
_symmetry.space_group_name_H-M   'P 1'
#
loop_
_entity.id
_entity.type
_entity.pdbx_description
1 polymer ?
#
loop_
_entity_poly.entity_id
_entity_poly.type
_entity_poly.pdbx_seq_one_letter_code
_entity_poly.pdbx_strand_id
1 'polypeptide(L)'
;MTFQSQSILTSFKWLDWAQNTLRVKKSKGDTLLFCNGLFSHSGVLQMKILEGNAGELTNFEVLDFLRAKGASKDPTRVIAKVAQSEYKVYDYLVDTAASVQTRESINEFLTSVK
;
A
#
# COMPACT_ATOMS: atom_id res chain seq x y z
N MET A 1 49.76 -1.48 4.66
CA MET A 1 48.88 -0.35 4.30
C MET A 1 47.95 -0.81 3.19
N THR A 2 46.75 -1.26 3.55
CA THR A 2 45.68 -1.65 2.61
C THR A 2 44.61 -0.57 2.66
N PHE A 3 44.85 0.48 1.90
CA PHE A 3 43.88 1.54 1.65
C PHE A 3 43.30 1.29 0.25
N GLN A 4 42.01 1.57 0.08
CA GLN A 4 41.20 1.39 -1.15
C GLN A 4 40.47 0.04 -1.31
N SER A 5 39.52 -0.29 -0.42
CA SER A 5 38.46 -1.28 -0.74
C SER A 5 37.13 -0.94 -0.06
N GLN A 6 36.68 0.31 -0.21
CA GLN A 6 35.31 0.70 0.13
C GLN A 6 34.62 1.41 -1.05
N SER A 7 35.37 2.14 -1.89
CA SER A 7 34.82 2.80 -3.07
C SER A 7 34.36 1.85 -4.18
N ILE A 8 34.94 0.65 -4.28
CA ILE A 8 34.63 -0.30 -5.37
C ILE A 8 33.31 -1.04 -5.08
N LEU A 9 33.09 -1.41 -3.81
CA LEU A 9 31.88 -2.13 -3.38
C LEU A 9 30.63 -1.25 -3.42
N THR A 10 30.77 0.06 -3.16
CA THR A 10 29.66 1.00 -3.32
C THR A 10 29.32 1.20 -4.80
N SER A 11 30.31 1.35 -5.68
CA SER A 11 30.07 1.47 -7.14
C SER A 11 29.34 0.27 -7.74
N PHE A 12 29.65 -0.96 -7.34
CA PHE A 12 28.93 -2.15 -7.81
C PHE A 12 27.46 -2.17 -7.35
N LYS A 13 27.19 -1.76 -6.10
CA LYS A 13 25.83 -1.74 -5.55
C LYS A 13 24.95 -0.64 -6.17
N TRP A 14 25.54 0.50 -6.51
CA TRP A 14 24.87 1.58 -7.25
C TRP A 14 24.58 1.21 -8.70
N LEU A 15 25.50 0.51 -9.37
CA LEU A 15 25.29 0.05 -10.75
C LEU A 15 24.18 -1.01 -10.82
N ASP A 16 24.11 -1.91 -9.83
CA ASP A 16 23.06 -2.93 -9.72
C ASP A 16 21.68 -2.30 -9.44
N TRP A 17 21.59 -1.33 -8.52
CA TRP A 17 20.36 -0.57 -8.30
C TRP A 17 19.95 0.24 -9.54
N ALA A 18 20.89 0.91 -10.21
CA ALA A 18 20.62 1.69 -11.41
C ALA A 18 20.18 0.80 -12.59
N GLN A 19 20.78 -0.37 -12.78
CA GLN A 19 20.39 -1.35 -13.80
C GLN A 19 19.02 -1.96 -13.51
N ASN A 20 18.71 -2.27 -12.24
CA ASN A 20 17.41 -2.79 -11.85
C ASN A 20 16.30 -1.73 -11.98
N THR A 21 16.62 -0.45 -11.78
CA THR A 21 15.69 0.67 -11.98
C THR A 21 15.49 1.02 -13.46
N LEU A 22 16.53 0.87 -14.30
CA LEU A 22 16.43 1.07 -15.76
C LEU A 22 15.72 -0.10 -16.47
N ARG A 23 15.80 -1.33 -15.94
CA ARG A 23 15.06 -2.50 -16.47
C ARG A 23 13.54 -2.34 -16.36
N VAL A 24 13.05 -1.50 -15.44
CA VAL A 24 11.62 -1.20 -15.26
C VAL A 24 11.10 -0.16 -16.27
N LYS A 25 11.96 0.50 -17.06
CA LYS A 25 11.57 1.63 -17.93
C LYS A 25 11.69 1.43 -19.44
N LYS A 26 11.85 0.21 -19.95
CA LYS A 26 11.80 -0.03 -21.40
C LYS A 26 11.04 -1.30 -21.76
N SER A 27 9.72 -1.27 -21.60
CA SER A 27 8.82 -2.08 -22.44
C SER A 27 7.91 -1.13 -23.21
N LYS A 28 8.23 -0.97 -24.48
CA LYS A 28 7.42 -0.26 -25.45
C LYS A 28 6.50 -1.32 -26.04
N GLY A 29 5.30 -1.41 -25.50
CA GLY A 29 4.34 -2.47 -25.81
C GLY A 29 4.65 -3.77 -25.07
N ASP A 30 3.61 -4.37 -24.50
CA ASP A 30 3.60 -5.72 -23.91
C ASP A 30 4.06 -5.81 -22.46
N THR A 31 3.10 -5.52 -21.58
CA THR A 31 3.04 -6.00 -20.20
C THR A 31 2.84 -7.51 -20.22
N LEU A 32 3.91 -8.27 -20.42
CA LEU A 32 3.93 -9.71 -20.10
C LEU A 32 4.35 -9.85 -18.63
N LEU A 33 3.35 -9.91 -17.75
CA LEU A 33 3.49 -10.41 -16.40
C LEU A 33 3.98 -11.86 -16.50
N PHE A 34 5.23 -12.11 -16.10
CA PHE A 34 5.73 -13.44 -15.80
C PHE A 34 4.98 -13.98 -14.57
N CYS A 35 3.76 -14.45 -14.79
CA CYS A 35 3.09 -15.36 -13.88
C CYS A 35 3.58 -16.77 -14.23
N ASN A 36 4.08 -17.48 -13.21
CA ASN A 36 4.44 -18.89 -13.31
C ASN A 36 3.30 -19.68 -13.97
N GLY A 37 3.71 -20.60 -14.85
CA GLY A 37 2.85 -21.26 -15.81
C GLY A 37 1.57 -21.85 -15.23
N LEU A 38 0.46 -21.51 -15.87
CA LEU A 38 -0.50 -22.47 -16.39
C LEU A 38 -1.14 -21.80 -17.61
N PHE A 39 -1.00 -22.42 -18.78
CA PHE A 39 -1.78 -22.07 -19.95
C PHE A 39 -3.27 -22.16 -19.57
N SER A 40 -3.96 -21.03 -19.53
CA SER A 40 -5.42 -21.01 -19.51
C SER A 40 -5.88 -19.95 -20.50
N HIS A 41 -6.43 -20.42 -21.61
CA HIS A 41 -7.22 -19.62 -22.54
C HIS A 41 -8.45 -19.10 -21.78
N SER A 42 -8.37 -17.89 -21.22
CA SER A 42 -9.53 -17.21 -20.66
C SER A 42 -9.31 -15.71 -20.74
N GLY A 43 -10.25 -15.02 -21.38
CA GLY A 43 -10.17 -13.60 -21.70
C GLY A 43 -9.77 -12.76 -20.50
N VAL A 44 -8.78 -11.90 -20.70
CA VAL A 44 -8.33 -10.93 -19.71
C VAL A 44 -9.51 -10.00 -19.42
N LEU A 45 -10.18 -10.19 -18.28
CA LEU A 45 -11.19 -9.26 -17.79
C LEU A 45 -10.50 -7.92 -17.53
N GLN A 46 -10.62 -6.98 -18.46
CA GLN A 46 -10.08 -5.63 -18.27
C GLN A 46 -10.92 -4.91 -17.22
N MET A 47 -10.32 -4.67 -16.06
CA MET A 47 -10.93 -3.85 -15.00
C MET A 47 -11.00 -2.39 -15.48
N LYS A 48 -12.20 -1.80 -15.46
CA LYS A 48 -12.45 -0.40 -15.80
C LYS A 48 -12.87 0.35 -14.54
N ILE A 49 -12.27 1.51 -14.30
CA ILE A 49 -12.69 2.41 -13.21
C ILE A 49 -13.95 3.15 -13.70
N LEU A 50 -15.05 3.01 -12.96
CA LEU A 50 -16.32 3.66 -13.30
C LEU A 50 -16.37 5.10 -12.78
N GLU A 51 -15.83 5.33 -11.59
CA GLU A 51 -15.79 6.63 -10.93
C GLU A 51 -14.49 6.75 -10.13
N GLY A 52 -13.77 7.86 -10.29
CA GLY A 52 -12.47 8.06 -9.64
C GLY A 52 -12.55 8.57 -8.20
N ASN A 53 -13.62 9.28 -7.85
CA ASN A 53 -13.88 9.81 -6.51
C ASN A 53 -15.35 9.60 -6.15
N ALA A 54 -15.67 8.40 -5.67
CA ALA A 54 -17.04 8.01 -5.33
C ALA A 54 -17.51 8.55 -3.95
N GLY A 55 -16.70 9.37 -3.28
CA GLY A 55 -17.03 9.96 -1.99
C GLY A 55 -15.83 10.15 -1.08
N GLU A 56 -15.98 11.04 -0.12
CA GLU A 56 -15.00 11.26 0.94
C GLU A 56 -15.18 10.24 2.06
N LEU A 57 -14.07 9.73 2.59
CA LEU A 57 -14.07 8.82 3.74
C LEU A 57 -13.41 9.53 4.91
N THR A 58 -14.08 9.51 6.06
CA THR A 58 -13.50 10.05 7.29
C THR A 58 -12.41 9.12 7.82
N ASN A 59 -11.43 9.70 8.52
CA ASN A 59 -10.36 8.93 9.15
C ASN A 59 -10.89 7.85 10.11
N PHE A 60 -12.03 8.10 10.77
CA PHE A 60 -12.70 7.12 11.62
C PHE A 60 -13.22 5.93 10.80
N GLU A 61 -13.91 6.17 9.68
CA GLU A 61 -14.43 5.10 8.82
C GLU A 61 -13.31 4.26 8.21
N VAL A 62 -12.21 4.89 7.81
CA VAL A 62 -11.02 4.18 7.32
C VAL A 62 -10.44 3.30 8.43
N LEU A 63 -10.32 3.81 9.65
CA LEU A 63 -9.81 3.04 10.78
C LEU A 63 -10.73 1.87 11.15
N ASP A 64 -12.05 2.10 11.19
CA ASP A 64 -13.06 1.09 11.48
C ASP A 64 -13.05 -0.03 10.42
N PHE A 65 -12.97 0.34 9.14
CA PHE A 65 -12.81 -0.60 8.03
C PHE A 65 -11.56 -1.47 8.18
N LEU A 66 -10.42 -0.87 8.52
CA LEU A 66 -9.16 -1.60 8.71
C LEU A 66 -9.26 -2.58 9.90
N ARG A 67 -9.89 -2.17 11.00
CA ARG A 67 -10.16 -3.05 12.16
C ARG A 67 -11.05 -4.23 11.78
N ALA A 68 -12.14 -3.98 11.04
CA ALA A 68 -13.03 -5.03 10.54
C ALA A 68 -12.31 -6.01 9.59
N LYS A 69 -11.30 -5.53 8.85
CA LYS A 69 -10.43 -6.36 8.00
C LYS A 69 -9.41 -7.20 8.80
N GLY A 70 -9.28 -6.95 10.10
CA GLY A 70 -8.36 -7.65 11.00
C GLY A 70 -7.04 -6.92 11.24
N ALA A 71 -6.95 -5.62 10.91
CA ALA A 71 -5.79 -4.83 11.28
C ALA A 71 -5.79 -4.59 12.80
N SER A 72 -4.70 -4.99 13.45
CA SER A 72 -4.45 -4.77 14.88
C SER A 72 -2.97 -4.47 15.12
N LYS A 73 -2.65 -3.84 16.25
CA LYS A 73 -1.28 -3.70 16.76
C LYS A 73 -0.68 -5.04 17.23
N ASP A 74 -1.52 -6.06 17.40
CA ASP A 74 -1.08 -7.35 17.92
C ASP A 74 0.03 -7.98 17.06
N PRO A 75 0.99 -8.68 17.68
CA PRO A 75 2.04 -9.39 16.95
C PRO A 75 1.49 -10.50 16.03
N THR A 76 0.27 -10.98 16.29
CA THR A 76 -0.48 -11.92 15.45
C THR A 76 -1.07 -11.30 14.18
N ARG A 77 -0.92 -9.98 13.95
CA ARG A 77 -1.44 -9.27 12.76
C ARG A 77 -0.96 -9.83 11.42
N VAL A 78 0.16 -10.56 11.40
CA VAL A 78 0.73 -11.22 10.21
C VAL A 78 -0.23 -12.25 9.60
N ILE A 79 -1.21 -12.75 10.36
CA ILE A 79 -2.18 -13.76 9.90
C ILE A 79 -3.34 -13.11 9.13
N ALA A 80 -3.65 -11.83 9.37
CA ALA A 80 -4.76 -11.15 8.72
C ALA A 80 -4.44 -10.86 7.25
N LYS A 81 -5.46 -10.93 6.37
CA LYS A 81 -5.37 -10.60 4.95
C LYS A 81 -5.36 -9.09 4.70
N VAL A 82 -4.48 -8.38 5.41
CA VAL A 82 -4.31 -6.93 5.33
C VAL A 82 -2.98 -6.65 4.67
N ALA A 83 -2.98 -5.81 3.64
CA ALA A 83 -1.78 -5.48 2.89
C ALA A 83 -0.82 -4.64 3.76
N GLN A 84 0.47 -4.68 3.45
CA GLN A 84 1.46 -3.88 4.20
C GLN A 84 1.21 -2.37 4.08
N SER A 85 0.68 -1.90 2.95
CA SER A 85 0.28 -0.49 2.77
C SER A 85 -0.88 -0.10 3.70
N GLU A 86 -1.84 -1.01 3.90
CA GLU A 86 -2.98 -0.80 4.79
C GLU A 86 -2.54 -0.76 6.26
N TYR A 87 -1.57 -1.58 6.65
CA TYR A 87 -0.97 -1.50 7.98
C TYR A 87 -0.28 -0.16 8.24
N LYS A 88 0.40 0.42 7.26
CA LYS A 88 1.00 1.77 7.43
C LYS A 88 -0.06 2.84 7.70
N VAL A 89 -1.22 2.74 7.02
CA VAL A 89 -2.35 3.66 7.26
C VAL A 89 -2.94 3.42 8.64
N TYR A 90 -3.14 2.16 9.01
CA TYR A 90 -3.63 1.78 10.34
C TYR A 90 -2.74 2.32 11.46
N ASP A 91 -1.43 2.08 11.37
CA ASP A 91 -0.44 2.49 12.37
C ASP A 91 -0.40 4.02 12.53
N TYR A 92 -0.60 4.77 11.45
CA TYR A 92 -0.75 6.21 11.53
C TYR A 92 -2.06 6.58 12.24
N LEU A 93 -3.20 6.08 11.77
CA LEU A 93 -4.53 6.49 12.23
C LEU A 93 -4.79 6.13 13.70
N VAL A 94 -4.29 4.98 14.15
CA VAL A 94 -4.46 4.52 15.53
C VAL A 94 -3.76 5.43 16.55
N ASP A 95 -2.71 6.13 16.13
CA ASP A 95 -2.00 7.09 16.98
C ASP A 95 -2.57 8.53 16.86
N THR A 96 -3.60 8.73 16.04
CA THR A 96 -4.31 10.01 15.91
C THR A 96 -5.61 10.03 16.73
N ALA A 97 -6.25 11.21 16.77
CA ALA A 97 -7.56 11.42 17.40
C ALA A 97 -8.68 10.54 16.80
N ALA A 98 -8.53 10.05 15.57
CA ALA A 98 -9.50 9.16 14.93
C ALA A 98 -9.72 7.86 15.73
N SER A 99 -8.75 7.44 16.53
CA SER A 99 -8.84 6.24 17.38
C SER A 99 -9.83 6.36 18.55
N VAL A 100 -10.10 7.58 19.01
CA VAL A 100 -10.93 7.90 20.19
C VAL A 100 -12.31 8.42 19.79
N GLN A 101 -12.47 8.87 18.54
CA GLN A 101 -13.74 9.37 18.02
C GLN A 101 -14.81 8.27 17.99
N THR A 102 -16.06 8.67 18.23
CA THR A 102 -17.24 7.81 18.07
C THR A 102 -18.14 8.32 16.95
N ARG A 103 -18.99 7.43 16.40
CA ARG A 103 -19.96 7.80 15.35
C ARG A 103 -20.89 8.91 15.81
N GLU A 104 -21.26 8.92 17.08
CA GLU A 104 -22.10 9.94 17.68
C GLU A 104 -21.41 11.30 17.66
N SER A 105 -20.14 11.38 18.08
CA SER A 105 -19.39 12.64 18.07
C SER A 105 -19.20 13.21 16.66
N ILE A 106 -19.04 12.33 15.66
CA ILE A 106 -18.89 12.74 14.26
C ILE A 106 -20.23 13.26 13.73
N ASN A 107 -21.33 12.57 14.02
CA ASN A 107 -22.66 13.02 13.62
C ASN A 107 -23.04 14.34 14.28
N GLU A 108 -22.75 14.50 15.57
CA GLU A 108 -22.95 15.76 16.29
C GLU A 108 -22.18 16.89 15.60
N PHE A 109 -20.89 16.68 15.32
CA PHE A 109 -20.05 17.65 14.60
C PHE A 109 -20.67 18.03 13.25
N LEU A 110 -21.06 17.06 12.42
CA LEU A 110 -21.68 17.31 11.11
C LEU A 110 -23.01 18.07 11.21
N THR A 111 -23.79 17.87 12.27
CA THR A 111 -25.05 18.60 12.48
C THR A 111 -24.87 20.00 13.05
N SER A 112 -23.80 20.21 13.84
CA SER A 112 -23.49 21.49 14.50
C SER A 112 -22.77 22.49 13.58
N VAL A 113 -22.02 21.99 12.60
CA VAL A 113 -21.38 22.79 11.56
C VAL A 113 -22.41 23.05 10.46
N LYS A 114 -23.21 24.09 10.63
CA LYS A 114 -24.16 24.62 9.64
C LYS A 114 -23.90 26.09 9.37
#